data_AF-A0AAD7REF4-F1
#
_entry.id   AF-A0AAD7REF4-F1
#
_cell.length_a   1.000
_cell.length_b   1.000
_cell.length_c   1.000
_cell.angle_alpha   90.00
_cell.angle_beta   90.00
_cell.angle_gamma   90.00
#
_symmetry.space_group_name_H-M   'P 1'
#
loop_
_entity.id
_entity.type
_entity.pdbx_description
1 polymer ?
#
loop_
_entity_poly.entity_id
_entity_poly.type
_entity_poly.pdbx_seq_one_letter_code
_entity_poly.pdbx_strand_id
1 'polypeptide(L)'
;MMFDEPVLLQLGWWYMAWARVSLPSNDGNTAKGKQQSSEPVHILKRSFSHTVSVECLETLLSILHSSWTTLVLGVEELRGLKGFQYTATLLDLEQLCFVGTCCLRLLRVYICEIFPNSANSKAVVDESSKLAECVGKTRSLLKKILLEVMDNCLAKLDNDPQGYLSQPLTLLEAVLRECHNTFTACFHSFYPTPTLQWACLCDLLNCLDQDIQEANFRKSSSRLLAAVMSALCNSSAKLTCILPIAYDGEVLLHSLVKQVRTENDSALAHRFPLLVAHMEKLSHTEENLIGMTTNFREVLEKMLVIVVLPVRKSLRKEVELFSPHLVSNTCGLLASIVSELTASALGSERFTY
;
A
#
# COMPACT_ATOMS: atom_id res chain seq x y z
N MET A 1 11.15 12.21 -31.98
CA MET A 1 11.22 13.14 -30.84
C MET A 1 9.84 13.70 -30.64
N MET A 2 9.16 13.38 -29.54
CA MET A 2 7.76 13.75 -29.32
C MET A 2 7.47 14.26 -27.91
N PHE A 3 8.48 14.74 -27.19
CA PHE A 3 8.29 15.34 -25.86
C PHE A 3 9.29 16.47 -25.66
N ASP A 4 8.78 17.71 -25.77
CA ASP A 4 9.45 18.91 -25.26
C ASP A 4 8.93 19.21 -23.85
N GLU A 5 9.90 19.45 -22.96
CA GLU A 5 9.88 19.97 -21.58
C GLU A 5 8.93 19.37 -20.51
N PRO A 6 9.44 19.10 -19.28
CA PRO A 6 8.64 18.61 -18.16
C PRO A 6 7.74 19.72 -17.60
N VAL A 7 6.42 19.58 -17.77
CA VAL A 7 5.44 20.48 -17.18
C VAL A 7 5.29 20.19 -15.69
N LEU A 8 5.55 21.19 -14.84
CA LEU A 8 5.31 21.14 -13.39
C LEU A 8 3.80 20.98 -13.10
N LEU A 9 3.42 19.84 -12.54
CA LEU A 9 2.02 19.48 -12.28
C LEU A 9 1.52 20.07 -10.95
N GLN A 10 0.52 20.97 -11.02
CA GLN A 10 -0.30 21.36 -9.88
C GLN A 10 -1.56 20.46 -9.75
N LEU A 11 -2.02 20.26 -8.52
CA LEU A 11 -3.21 19.46 -8.18
C LEU A 11 -4.43 19.90 -9.00
N GLY A 12 -5.03 18.94 -9.73
CA GLY A 12 -6.25 19.13 -10.53
C GLY A 12 -6.05 19.13 -12.04
N TRP A 13 -4.82 19.25 -12.54
CA TRP A 13 -4.53 19.33 -13.99
C TRP A 13 -4.23 17.98 -14.67
N TRP A 14 -4.25 16.88 -13.91
CA TRP A 14 -4.02 15.52 -14.41
C TRP A 14 -4.94 15.14 -15.58
N TYR A 15 -6.18 15.66 -15.60
CA TYR A 15 -7.15 15.39 -16.65
C TYR A 15 -6.77 15.96 -18.03
N MET A 16 -6.04 17.09 -18.07
CA MET A 16 -5.65 17.75 -19.32
C MET A 16 -4.56 16.97 -20.07
N ALA A 17 -3.70 16.24 -19.36
CA ALA A 17 -2.65 15.44 -19.98
C ALA A 17 -3.21 14.19 -20.69
N TRP A 18 -4.30 13.61 -20.16
CA TRP A 18 -4.94 12.41 -20.74
C TRP A 18 -5.74 12.71 -22.01
N ALA A 19 -6.30 13.93 -22.13
CA ALA A 19 -7.04 14.36 -23.31
C ALA A 19 -6.17 14.60 -24.56
N ARG A 20 -4.83 14.69 -24.41
CA ARG A 20 -3.90 14.89 -25.53
C ARG A 20 -3.38 13.61 -26.19
N VAL A 21 -3.86 12.44 -25.75
CA VAL A 21 -3.62 11.18 -26.47
C VAL A 21 -4.70 11.06 -27.55
N SER A 22 -4.36 11.47 -28.77
CA SER A 22 -5.25 11.50 -29.92
C SER A 22 -5.93 10.14 -30.16
N LEU A 23 -7.27 10.12 -30.12
CA LEU A 23 -8.03 9.07 -30.78
C LEU A 23 -7.75 9.11 -32.29
N PRO A 24 -7.70 7.97 -33.00
CA PRO A 24 -7.58 7.98 -34.45
C PRO A 24 -8.81 8.65 -35.07
N SER A 25 -8.58 9.74 -35.79
CA SER A 25 -9.57 10.40 -36.66
C SER A 25 -10.09 9.38 -37.68
N ASN A 26 -11.39 9.13 -37.66
CA ASN A 26 -12.07 8.39 -38.72
C ASN A 26 -12.24 9.33 -39.92
N ASP A 27 -11.28 9.32 -40.85
CA ASP A 27 -11.33 10.13 -42.07
C ASP A 27 -12.31 9.52 -43.09
N GLY A 28 -13.53 10.05 -43.10
CA GLY A 28 -14.51 9.90 -44.19
C GLY A 28 -14.73 11.24 -44.88
N ASN A 29 -14.01 11.48 -45.98
CA ASN A 29 -14.03 12.69 -46.81
C ASN A 29 -15.45 13.17 -47.23
N THR A 30 -15.71 14.49 -47.15
CA THR A 30 -16.13 15.33 -48.29
C THR A 30 -16.20 16.83 -47.94
N ALA A 31 -15.16 17.56 -48.40
CA ALA A 31 -15.16 18.87 -49.05
C ALA A 31 -16.01 20.08 -48.56
N LYS A 32 -15.25 21.19 -48.37
CA LYS A 32 -15.56 22.65 -48.51
C LYS A 32 -15.94 23.45 -47.24
N GLY A 33 -14.96 24.25 -46.80
CA GLY A 33 -15.16 25.70 -46.59
C GLY A 33 -15.40 26.22 -45.15
N LYS A 34 -14.36 26.83 -44.57
CA LYS A 34 -14.34 27.89 -43.53
C LYS A 34 -15.34 27.80 -42.35
N GLN A 35 -14.82 27.41 -41.18
CA GLN A 35 -14.83 28.22 -39.94
C GLN A 35 -13.95 27.53 -38.88
N GLN A 36 -13.05 28.27 -38.24
CA GLN A 36 -12.40 27.84 -37.00
C GLN A 36 -13.47 27.67 -35.92
N SER A 37 -13.91 26.45 -35.66
CA SER A 37 -14.55 26.11 -34.39
C SER A 37 -13.45 25.59 -33.47
N SER A 38 -13.13 26.36 -32.42
CA SER A 38 -12.40 25.84 -31.27
C SER A 38 -13.04 24.52 -30.85
N GLU A 39 -12.28 23.43 -30.88
CA GLU A 39 -12.71 22.15 -30.33
C GLU A 39 -13.29 22.39 -28.94
N PRO A 40 -14.53 21.94 -28.66
CA PRO A 40 -15.08 22.09 -27.32
C PRO A 40 -14.17 21.32 -26.37
N VAL A 41 -13.53 22.04 -25.44
CA VAL A 41 -12.87 21.44 -24.29
C VAL A 41 -13.95 20.67 -23.54
N HIS A 42 -14.04 19.37 -23.79
CA HIS A 42 -14.94 18.49 -23.09
C HIS A 42 -14.41 18.39 -21.65
N ILE A 43 -15.01 19.16 -20.74
CA ILE A 43 -14.83 18.96 -19.30
C ILE A 43 -15.33 17.54 -19.02
N LEU A 44 -14.40 16.61 -18.84
CA LEU A 44 -14.70 15.24 -18.46
C LEU A 44 -15.48 15.30 -17.14
N LYS A 45 -16.79 15.02 -17.21
CA LYS A 45 -17.64 14.95 -16.02
C LYS A 45 -17.05 13.88 -15.10
N ARG A 46 -17.11 14.12 -13.80
CA ARG A 46 -16.70 13.17 -12.75
C ARG A 46 -17.25 11.75 -13.00
N SER A 47 -18.47 11.64 -13.53
CA SER A 47 -19.10 10.37 -13.94
C SER A 47 -18.38 9.60 -15.06
N PHE A 48 -17.65 10.26 -15.95
CA PHE A 48 -16.88 9.63 -17.03
C PHE A 48 -15.56 9.04 -16.52
N SER A 49 -14.93 9.63 -15.51
CA SER A 49 -13.75 9.06 -14.85
C SER A 49 -14.06 7.90 -13.89
N HIS A 50 -15.35 7.69 -13.56
CA HIS A 50 -15.79 6.65 -12.61
C HIS A 50 -16.27 5.35 -13.25
N THR A 51 -16.21 5.20 -14.58
CA THR A 51 -16.36 3.87 -15.22
C THR A 51 -15.08 3.06 -15.06
N VAL A 52 -14.74 2.73 -13.82
CA VAL A 52 -13.67 1.77 -13.52
C VAL A 52 -14.26 0.38 -13.72
N SER A 53 -13.87 -0.29 -14.80
CA SER A 53 -14.22 -1.70 -15.00
C SER A 53 -13.24 -2.62 -14.25
N VAL A 54 -13.67 -3.84 -13.96
CA VAL A 54 -12.78 -4.88 -13.41
C VAL A 54 -11.59 -5.13 -14.35
N GLU A 55 -11.83 -5.09 -15.66
CA GLU A 55 -10.79 -5.28 -16.68
C GLU A 55 -9.71 -4.19 -16.62
N CYS A 56 -10.07 -2.94 -16.30
CA CYS A 56 -9.10 -1.86 -16.09
C CYS A 56 -8.19 -2.17 -14.89
N LEU A 57 -8.74 -2.64 -13.77
CA LEU A 57 -7.95 -3.01 -12.60
C LEU A 57 -7.02 -4.19 -12.90
N GLU A 58 -7.52 -5.23 -13.57
CA GLU A 58 -6.70 -6.39 -13.97
C GLU A 58 -5.58 -6.01 -14.93
N THR A 59 -5.85 -5.09 -15.86
CA THR A 59 -4.84 -4.54 -16.78
C THR A 59 -3.78 -3.75 -16.01
N LEU A 60 -4.19 -2.89 -15.07
CA LEU A 60 -3.26 -2.14 -14.22
C LEU A 60 -2.38 -3.07 -13.37
N LEU A 61 -2.93 -4.15 -12.83
CA LEU A 61 -2.17 -5.15 -12.09
C LEU A 61 -1.15 -5.88 -12.97
N SER A 62 -1.54 -6.25 -14.18
CA SER A 62 -0.66 -6.92 -15.14
C SER A 62 0.52 -6.03 -15.54
N ILE A 63 0.24 -4.74 -15.83
CA ILE A 63 1.26 -3.73 -16.14
C ILE A 63 2.16 -3.49 -14.92
N LEU A 64 1.60 -3.37 -13.72
CA LEU A 64 2.37 -3.18 -12.49
C LEU A 64 3.31 -4.35 -12.23
N HIS A 65 2.82 -5.58 -12.34
CA HIS A 65 3.64 -6.78 -12.17
C HIS A 65 4.78 -6.85 -13.18
N SER A 66 4.47 -6.62 -14.46
CA SER A 66 5.49 -6.63 -15.52
C SER A 66 6.51 -5.52 -15.33
N SER A 67 6.06 -4.29 -15.08
CA SER A 67 6.94 -3.13 -14.89
C SER A 67 7.87 -3.31 -13.69
N TRP A 68 7.36 -3.80 -12.56
CA TRP A 68 8.18 -4.10 -11.38
C TRP A 68 9.20 -5.20 -11.65
N THR A 69 8.78 -6.32 -12.24
CA THR A 69 9.68 -7.45 -12.54
C THR A 69 10.80 -7.03 -13.50
N THR A 70 10.45 -6.33 -14.58
CA THR A 70 11.42 -5.83 -15.55
C THR A 70 12.32 -4.75 -14.94
N LEU A 71 11.80 -3.89 -14.06
CA LEU A 71 12.60 -2.88 -13.37
C LEU A 71 13.65 -3.53 -12.46
N VAL A 72 13.27 -4.52 -11.64
CA VAL A 72 14.20 -5.25 -10.76
C VAL A 72 15.30 -5.91 -11.58
N LEU A 73 14.94 -6.66 -12.64
CA LEU A 73 15.92 -7.32 -13.51
C LEU A 73 16.83 -6.31 -14.22
N GLY A 74 16.27 -5.23 -14.76
CA GLY A 74 17.05 -4.24 -15.49
C GLY A 74 18.01 -3.45 -14.60
N VAL A 75 17.67 -3.20 -13.34
CA VAL A 75 18.62 -2.61 -12.36
C VAL A 75 19.81 -3.56 -12.13
N GLU A 76 19.58 -4.87 -12.07
CA GLU A 76 20.66 -5.84 -11.95
C GLU A 76 21.55 -5.86 -13.19
N GLU A 77 20.96 -5.83 -14.40
CA GLU A 77 21.67 -5.79 -15.67
C GLU A 77 22.50 -4.52 -15.87
N LEU A 78 22.00 -3.36 -15.42
CA LEU A 78 22.70 -2.06 -15.50
C LEU A 78 24.10 -2.10 -14.88
N ARG A 79 24.35 -2.98 -13.91
CA ARG A 79 25.67 -3.14 -13.26
C ARG A 79 26.76 -3.59 -14.23
N GLY A 80 26.40 -4.30 -15.31
CA GLY A 80 27.33 -4.80 -16.32
C GLY A 80 27.53 -3.86 -17.50
N LEU A 81 26.68 -2.84 -17.66
CA LEU A 81 26.66 -1.97 -18.84
C LEU A 81 27.53 -0.72 -18.66
N LYS A 82 28.05 -0.19 -19.77
CA LYS A 82 28.85 1.04 -19.80
C LYS A 82 28.50 1.91 -21.01
N GLY A 83 28.75 3.21 -20.90
CA GLY A 83 28.62 4.17 -22.01
C GLY A 83 27.18 4.32 -22.51
N PHE A 84 27.00 4.33 -23.82
CA PHE A 84 25.69 4.57 -24.45
C PHE A 84 24.63 3.54 -24.05
N GLN A 85 24.99 2.26 -23.94
CA GLN A 85 24.07 1.19 -23.56
C GLN A 85 23.53 1.39 -22.15
N TYR A 86 24.39 1.78 -21.19
CA TYR A 86 23.95 2.12 -19.84
C TYR A 86 22.92 3.26 -19.83
N THR A 87 23.18 4.32 -20.61
CA THR A 87 22.30 5.50 -20.65
C THR A 87 20.94 5.17 -21.26
N ALA A 88 20.91 4.38 -22.34
CA ALA A 88 19.66 3.96 -22.96
C ALA A 88 18.82 3.09 -22.02
N THR A 89 19.43 2.06 -21.42
CA THR A 89 18.74 1.18 -20.47
C THR A 89 18.24 1.95 -19.24
N LEU A 90 19.02 2.90 -18.72
CA LEU A 90 18.60 3.73 -17.59
C LEU A 90 17.33 4.54 -17.90
N LEU A 91 17.24 5.14 -19.09
CA LEU A 91 16.04 5.88 -19.52
C LEU A 91 14.83 4.95 -19.64
N ASP A 92 15.02 3.72 -20.15
CA ASP A 92 13.95 2.72 -20.22
C ASP A 92 13.47 2.34 -18.80
N LEU A 93 14.38 2.21 -17.83
CA LEU A 93 14.02 1.96 -16.42
C LEU A 93 13.30 3.14 -15.76
N GLU A 94 13.68 4.37 -16.08
CA GLU A 94 12.98 5.56 -15.61
C GLU A 94 11.53 5.57 -16.11
N GLN A 95 11.30 5.18 -17.36
CA GLN A 95 9.95 5.02 -17.91
C GLN A 95 9.17 3.91 -17.19
N LEU A 96 9.79 2.76 -16.93
CA LEU A 96 9.15 1.67 -16.18
C LEU A 96 8.81 2.07 -14.75
N CYS A 97 9.69 2.81 -14.07
CA CYS A 97 9.44 3.37 -12.75
C CYS A 97 8.24 4.34 -12.79
N PHE A 98 8.17 5.21 -13.79
CA PHE A 98 7.02 6.10 -13.98
C PHE A 98 5.72 5.31 -14.19
N VAL A 99 5.72 4.30 -15.07
CA VAL A 99 4.55 3.45 -15.32
C VAL A 99 4.11 2.73 -14.04
N GLY A 100 5.04 2.10 -13.31
CA GLY A 100 4.75 1.39 -12.07
C GLY A 100 4.14 2.30 -11.00
N THR A 101 4.72 3.49 -10.80
CA THR A 101 4.18 4.49 -9.85
C THR A 101 2.81 5.01 -10.26
N CYS A 102 2.56 5.24 -11.55
CA CYS A 102 1.25 5.61 -12.07
C CYS A 102 0.20 4.51 -11.83
N CYS A 103 0.54 3.24 -12.11
CA CYS A 103 -0.35 2.11 -11.83
C CYS A 103 -0.73 2.05 -10.34
N LEU A 104 0.24 2.20 -9.44
CA LEU A 104 0.00 2.20 -7.99
C LEU A 104 -0.91 3.36 -7.55
N ARG A 105 -0.74 4.56 -8.12
CA ARG A 105 -1.60 5.72 -7.81
C ARG A 105 -3.02 5.52 -8.31
N LEU A 106 -3.20 4.99 -9.51
CA LEU A 106 -4.51 4.70 -10.07
C LEU A 106 -5.23 3.61 -9.27
N LEU A 107 -4.53 2.52 -8.93
CA LEU A 107 -5.07 1.47 -8.06
C LEU A 107 -5.53 2.03 -6.71
N ARG A 108 -4.74 2.93 -6.10
CA ARG A 108 -5.14 3.62 -4.86
C ARG A 108 -6.45 4.38 -5.04
N VAL A 109 -6.52 5.25 -6.05
CA VAL A 109 -7.71 6.07 -6.31
C VAL A 109 -8.93 5.18 -6.54
N TYR A 110 -8.82 4.19 -7.42
CA TYR A 110 -9.94 3.32 -7.78
C TYR A 110 -10.43 2.47 -6.61
N ILE A 111 -9.54 1.85 -5.84
CA ILE A 111 -9.95 1.03 -4.69
C ILE A 111 -10.62 1.91 -3.63
N CYS A 112 -10.05 3.07 -3.30
CA CYS A 112 -10.64 3.98 -2.32
C CYS A 112 -11.96 4.62 -2.77
N GLU A 113 -12.18 4.78 -4.08
CA GLU A 113 -13.47 5.25 -4.63
C GLU A 113 -14.55 4.16 -4.61
N ILE A 114 -14.18 2.92 -4.91
CA ILE A 114 -15.10 1.78 -4.93
C ILE A 114 -15.45 1.36 -3.49
N PHE A 115 -14.46 1.29 -2.61
CA PHE A 115 -14.56 0.85 -1.22
C PHE A 115 -14.11 1.97 -0.25
N PRO A 116 -14.89 3.05 -0.10
CA PRO A 116 -14.51 4.16 0.75
C PRO A 116 -14.57 3.79 2.24
N ASN A 117 -13.54 4.18 2.99
CA ASN A 117 -13.42 3.92 4.44
C ASN A 117 -14.36 4.78 5.31
N SER A 118 -14.99 5.82 4.74
CA SER A 118 -15.90 6.71 5.47
C SER A 118 -17.34 6.24 5.35
N ALA A 119 -18.03 6.13 6.50
CA ALA A 119 -19.44 5.75 6.59
C ALA A 119 -20.36 6.68 5.75
N ASN A 120 -19.95 7.94 5.53
CA ASN A 120 -20.76 8.95 4.86
C ASN A 120 -20.54 9.04 3.34
N SER A 121 -19.53 8.37 2.79
CA SER A 121 -19.32 8.32 1.34
C SER A 121 -20.33 7.34 0.73
N LYS A 122 -20.88 7.58 -0.46
CA LYS A 122 -21.73 6.60 -1.18
C LYS A 122 -20.88 5.77 -2.13
N ALA A 123 -21.11 4.46 -2.20
CA ALA A 123 -20.38 3.59 -3.11
C ALA A 123 -20.86 3.91 -4.53
N VAL A 124 -19.91 4.13 -5.43
CA VAL A 124 -20.20 4.56 -6.81
C VAL A 124 -20.56 3.36 -7.70
N VAL A 125 -20.18 2.15 -7.29
CA VAL A 125 -20.29 0.91 -8.06
C VAL A 125 -20.91 -0.19 -7.18
N ASP A 126 -21.78 -1.01 -7.77
CA ASP A 126 -22.34 -2.19 -7.10
C ASP A 126 -21.26 -3.24 -6.84
N GLU A 127 -21.32 -3.84 -5.65
CA GLU A 127 -20.37 -4.86 -5.24
C GLU A 127 -20.49 -6.11 -6.14
N SER A 128 -19.35 -6.68 -6.55
CA SER A 128 -19.31 -7.94 -7.28
C SER A 128 -18.17 -8.83 -6.81
N SER A 129 -18.35 -10.15 -6.93
CA SER A 129 -17.31 -11.13 -6.56
C SER A 129 -16.02 -10.94 -7.36
N LYS A 130 -16.12 -10.55 -8.65
CA LYS A 130 -14.94 -10.29 -9.50
C LYS A 130 -14.15 -9.08 -9.02
N LEU A 131 -14.86 -8.06 -8.52
CA LEU A 131 -14.23 -6.86 -7.98
C LEU A 131 -13.52 -7.17 -6.66
N ALA A 132 -14.16 -7.92 -5.77
CA ALA A 132 -13.53 -8.41 -4.54
C ALA A 132 -12.27 -9.25 -4.82
N GLU A 133 -12.33 -10.14 -5.82
CA GLU A 133 -11.17 -10.92 -6.28
C GLU A 133 -10.04 -10.01 -6.80
N CYS A 134 -10.37 -8.97 -7.56
CA CYS A 134 -9.39 -8.04 -8.09
C CYS A 134 -8.70 -7.23 -6.97
N VAL A 135 -9.45 -6.81 -5.95
CA VAL A 135 -8.86 -6.17 -4.75
C VAL A 135 -7.95 -7.16 -4.01
N GLY A 136 -8.35 -8.44 -3.92
CA GLY A 136 -7.53 -9.52 -3.39
C GLY A 136 -6.20 -9.67 -4.14
N LYS A 137 -6.25 -9.80 -5.47
CA LYS A 137 -5.05 -9.83 -6.33
C LYS A 137 -4.17 -8.60 -6.14
N THR A 138 -4.78 -7.43 -5.99
CA THR A 138 -4.06 -6.18 -5.73
C THR A 138 -3.29 -6.26 -4.41
N ARG A 139 -3.95 -6.68 -3.33
CA ARG A 139 -3.32 -6.89 -2.02
C ARG A 139 -2.12 -7.84 -2.13
N SER A 140 -2.30 -9.00 -2.74
CA SER A 140 -1.25 -10.02 -2.87
C SER A 140 -0.04 -9.51 -3.66
N LEU A 141 -0.26 -8.79 -4.77
CA LEU A 141 0.83 -8.20 -5.56
C LEU A 141 1.61 -7.14 -4.77
N LEU A 142 0.92 -6.25 -4.07
CA LEU A 142 1.56 -5.19 -3.28
C LEU A 142 2.32 -5.78 -2.08
N LYS A 143 1.78 -6.81 -1.42
CA LYS A 143 2.52 -7.58 -0.39
C LYS A 143 3.80 -8.16 -0.98
N LYS A 144 3.72 -8.80 -2.16
CA LYS A 144 4.89 -9.37 -2.85
C LYS A 144 5.96 -8.30 -3.12
N ILE A 145 5.58 -7.16 -3.71
CA ILE A 145 6.49 -6.04 -4.00
C ILE A 145 7.17 -5.53 -2.71
N LEU A 146 6.41 -5.33 -1.63
CA LEU A 146 6.95 -4.83 -0.36
C LEU A 146 7.83 -5.86 0.37
N LEU A 147 7.52 -7.16 0.21
CA LEU A 147 8.25 -8.26 0.82
C LEU A 147 9.44 -8.75 -0.02
N GLU A 148 9.63 -8.25 -1.24
CA GLU A 148 10.71 -8.68 -2.12
C GLU A 148 12.08 -8.22 -1.62
N VAL A 149 12.97 -9.16 -1.36
CA VAL A 149 14.29 -8.89 -0.79
C VAL A 149 15.20 -8.22 -1.83
N MET A 150 15.75 -7.06 -1.50
CA MET A 150 16.61 -6.28 -2.40
C MET A 150 18.06 -6.18 -1.92
N ASP A 151 18.50 -7.11 -1.07
CA ASP A 151 19.77 -7.02 -0.34
C ASP A 151 20.99 -6.98 -1.27
N ASN A 152 20.92 -7.64 -2.44
CA ASN A 152 21.97 -7.63 -3.45
C ASN A 152 22.15 -6.25 -4.11
N CYS A 153 21.13 -5.40 -4.08
CA CYS A 153 21.13 -4.08 -4.70
C CYS A 153 21.90 -3.04 -3.85
N LEU A 154 21.89 -3.16 -2.52
CA LEU A 154 22.38 -2.14 -1.58
C LEU A 154 23.81 -2.37 -1.06
N ALA A 155 24.36 -3.58 -1.17
CA ALA A 155 25.60 -3.99 -0.50
C ALA A 155 26.92 -3.40 -1.05
N LYS A 156 26.90 -2.51 -2.05
CA LYS A 156 28.13 -1.94 -2.66
C LYS A 156 28.06 -0.44 -2.99
N LEU A 157 27.48 0.35 -2.09
CA LEU A 157 27.52 1.83 -2.22
C LEU A 157 28.80 2.47 -1.65
N ASP A 158 29.63 1.72 -0.93
CA ASP A 158 30.84 2.27 -0.27
C ASP A 158 31.96 2.71 -1.23
N ASN A 159 31.81 2.54 -2.54
CA ASN A 159 32.78 2.99 -3.54
C ASN A 159 32.12 3.56 -4.81
N ASP A 160 31.18 4.51 -4.67
CA ASP A 160 30.62 5.24 -5.81
C ASP A 160 30.96 6.75 -5.77
N PRO A 161 32.13 7.17 -6.27
CA PRO A 161 32.53 8.57 -6.31
C PRO A 161 31.74 9.41 -7.35
N GLN A 162 30.84 8.82 -8.14
CA GLN A 162 30.17 9.48 -9.27
C GLN A 162 28.62 9.35 -9.24
N GLY A 163 28.04 8.54 -8.35
CA GLY A 163 26.59 8.39 -8.17
C GLY A 163 25.90 7.44 -9.18
N TYR A 164 26.64 6.76 -10.05
CA TYR A 164 26.08 5.86 -11.09
C TYR A 164 25.32 4.65 -10.52
N LEU A 165 25.63 4.22 -9.30
CA LEU A 165 24.91 3.13 -8.62
C LEU A 165 23.74 3.65 -7.79
N SER A 166 23.72 4.94 -7.46
CA SER A 166 22.65 5.55 -6.67
C SER A 166 21.35 5.74 -7.48
N GLN A 167 21.45 6.13 -8.75
CA GLN A 167 20.27 6.44 -9.56
C GLN A 167 19.34 5.23 -9.79
N PRO A 168 19.83 4.03 -10.18
CA PRO A 168 18.96 2.85 -10.30
C PRO A 168 18.25 2.45 -8.99
N LEU A 169 18.91 2.65 -7.84
CA LEU A 169 18.31 2.39 -6.53
C LEU A 169 17.20 3.38 -6.20
N THR A 170 17.37 4.66 -6.55
CA THR A 170 16.31 5.66 -6.34
C THR A 170 15.04 5.35 -7.11
N LEU A 171 15.13 4.70 -8.28
CA LEU A 171 13.97 4.24 -9.06
C LEU A 171 13.20 3.16 -8.31
N LEU A 172 13.90 2.15 -7.77
CA LEU A 172 13.29 1.09 -6.98
C LEU A 172 12.65 1.64 -5.70
N GLU A 173 13.35 2.52 -5.00
CA GLU A 173 12.84 3.20 -3.80
C GLU A 173 11.60 4.05 -4.11
N ALA A 174 11.53 4.69 -5.28
CA ALA A 174 10.35 5.45 -5.70
C ALA A 174 9.12 4.54 -5.86
N VAL A 175 9.26 3.39 -6.54
CA VAL A 175 8.17 2.42 -6.69
C VAL A 175 7.76 1.83 -5.34
N LEU A 176 8.72 1.42 -4.50
CA LEU A 176 8.45 0.87 -3.17
C LEU A 176 7.74 1.87 -2.25
N ARG A 177 8.14 3.14 -2.29
CA ARG A 177 7.49 4.21 -1.53
C ARG A 177 6.07 4.47 -2.00
N GLU A 178 5.83 4.49 -3.31
CA GLU A 178 4.46 4.61 -3.81
C GLU A 178 3.63 3.36 -3.46
N CYS A 179 4.24 2.16 -3.48
CA CYS A 179 3.58 0.92 -3.08
C CYS A 179 3.21 0.95 -1.59
N HIS A 180 4.08 1.46 -0.73
CA HIS A 180 3.79 1.70 0.69
C HIS A 180 2.59 2.65 0.87
N ASN A 181 2.57 3.77 0.13
CA ASN A 181 1.48 4.75 0.20
C ASN A 181 0.15 4.16 -0.29
N THR A 182 0.17 3.41 -1.40
CA THR A 182 -1.01 2.72 -1.94
C THR A 182 -1.51 1.64 -0.99
N PHE A 183 -0.62 0.83 -0.43
CA PHE A 183 -1.00 -0.21 0.53
C PHE A 183 -1.62 0.39 1.80
N THR A 184 -1.01 1.46 2.33
CA THR A 184 -1.51 2.17 3.52
C THR A 184 -2.92 2.71 3.29
N ALA A 185 -3.16 3.35 2.14
CA ALA A 185 -4.46 3.94 1.82
C ALA A 185 -5.56 2.89 1.59
N CYS A 186 -5.21 1.75 0.98
CA CYS A 186 -6.14 0.66 0.69
C CYS A 186 -6.25 -0.37 1.82
N PHE A 187 -5.54 -0.18 2.94
CA PHE A 187 -5.42 -1.18 4.01
C PHE A 187 -6.77 -1.66 4.53
N HIS A 188 -7.72 -0.76 4.75
CA HIS A 188 -9.06 -1.12 5.22
C HIS A 188 -9.92 -1.79 4.15
N SER A 189 -9.62 -1.66 2.86
CA SER A 189 -10.24 -2.48 1.81
C SER A 189 -9.58 -3.87 1.72
N PHE A 190 -8.29 -3.97 2.05
CA PHE A 190 -7.51 -5.22 2.08
C PHE A 190 -7.78 -6.08 3.32
N TYR A 191 -8.09 -5.43 4.44
CA TYR A 191 -8.41 -6.02 5.73
C TYR A 191 -9.67 -5.30 6.28
N PRO A 192 -10.87 -5.64 5.76
CA PRO A 192 -12.10 -4.90 6.04
C PRO A 192 -12.67 -5.09 7.45
N THR A 193 -12.20 -6.10 8.18
CA THR A 193 -12.65 -6.38 9.55
C THR A 193 -11.53 -6.14 10.56
N PRO A 194 -11.85 -5.70 11.79
CA PRO A 194 -10.85 -5.54 12.85
C PRO A 194 -10.07 -6.84 13.12
N THR A 195 -10.73 -8.00 13.05
CA THR A 195 -10.09 -9.31 13.21
C THR A 195 -9.01 -9.57 12.17
N LEU A 196 -9.27 -9.23 10.90
CA LEU A 196 -8.30 -9.37 9.82
C LEU A 196 -7.12 -8.39 9.99
N GLN A 197 -7.38 -7.16 10.42
CA GLN A 197 -6.35 -6.15 10.68
C GLN A 197 -5.43 -6.58 11.83
N TRP A 198 -6.02 -7.10 12.92
CA TRP A 198 -5.29 -7.67 14.04
C TRP A 198 -4.40 -8.83 13.59
N ALA A 199 -4.97 -9.80 12.89
CA ALA A 199 -4.22 -10.98 12.48
C ALA A 199 -3.06 -10.62 11.55
N CYS A 200 -3.26 -9.69 10.61
CA CYS A 200 -2.20 -9.16 9.74
C CYS A 200 -1.06 -8.52 10.54
N LEU A 201 -1.37 -7.68 11.54
CA LEU A 201 -0.36 -7.05 12.39
C LEU A 201 0.46 -8.11 13.14
N CYS A 202 -0.22 -9.09 13.74
CA CYS A 202 0.43 -10.15 14.49
C CYS A 202 1.34 -10.99 13.58
N ASP A 203 0.90 -11.30 12.36
CA ASP A 203 1.63 -12.18 11.42
C ASP A 203 2.96 -11.53 11.05
N LEU A 204 2.92 -10.25 10.68
CA LEU A 204 4.10 -9.49 10.34
C LEU A 204 5.06 -9.28 11.52
N LEU A 205 4.54 -9.12 12.74
CA LEU A 205 5.38 -9.04 13.95
C LEU A 205 6.04 -10.39 14.28
N ASN A 206 5.35 -11.51 14.03
CA ASN A 206 5.92 -12.84 14.19
C ASN A 206 7.00 -13.12 13.15
N CYS A 207 6.77 -12.76 11.89
CA CYS A 207 7.80 -12.84 10.86
C CYS A 207 9.02 -11.99 11.21
N LEU A 208 8.81 -10.76 11.70
CA LEU A 208 9.92 -9.89 12.11
C LEU A 208 10.70 -10.47 13.28
N ASP A 209 10.03 -11.04 14.28
CA ASP A 209 10.66 -11.70 15.43
C ASP A 209 11.51 -12.90 14.98
N GLN A 210 10.99 -13.71 14.05
CA GLN A 210 11.77 -14.79 13.42
C GLN A 210 12.99 -14.25 12.67
N ASP A 211 12.84 -13.18 11.87
CA ASP A 211 13.95 -12.54 11.15
C ASP A 211 15.04 -12.03 12.10
N ILE A 212 14.66 -11.54 13.30
CA ILE A 212 15.59 -11.09 14.35
C ILE A 212 16.35 -12.29 14.94
N GLN A 213 15.65 -13.38 15.26
CA GLN A 213 16.23 -14.57 15.89
C GLN A 213 17.20 -15.30 14.95
N GLU A 214 16.87 -15.38 13.66
CA GLU A 214 17.70 -16.05 12.66
C GLU A 214 18.90 -15.21 12.20
N ALA A 215 19.05 -13.97 12.69
CA ALA A 215 20.02 -12.97 12.21
C ALA A 215 19.94 -12.70 10.68
N ASN A 216 18.89 -13.20 10.02
CA ASN A 216 18.57 -12.99 8.62
C ASN A 216 17.75 -11.71 8.49
N PHE A 217 18.33 -10.58 8.89
CA PHE A 217 17.61 -9.32 8.91
C PHE A 217 17.25 -8.86 7.49
N ARG A 218 16.11 -9.31 6.98
CA ARG A 218 15.57 -8.89 5.70
C ARG A 218 14.76 -7.62 5.90
N LYS A 219 15.15 -6.54 5.23
CA LYS A 219 14.41 -5.26 5.28
C LYS A 219 12.98 -5.38 4.71
N SER A 220 12.64 -6.48 4.04
CA SER A 220 11.35 -6.75 3.43
C SER A 220 10.18 -6.70 4.42
N SER A 221 10.23 -7.49 5.50
CA SER A 221 9.18 -7.55 6.53
C SER A 221 8.97 -6.19 7.19
N SER A 222 10.06 -5.43 7.38
CA SER A 222 10.04 -4.09 7.96
C SER A 222 9.25 -3.06 7.13
N ARG A 223 9.29 -3.16 5.80
CA ARG A 223 8.61 -2.19 4.90
C ARG A 223 7.09 -2.37 4.92
N LEU A 224 6.64 -3.62 4.86
CA LEU A 224 5.21 -3.94 4.92
C LEU A 224 4.65 -3.66 6.32
N LEU A 225 5.36 -4.05 7.38
CA LEU A 225 4.96 -3.74 8.76
C LEU A 225 4.84 -2.23 8.98
N ALA A 226 5.78 -1.42 8.46
CA ALA A 226 5.69 0.03 8.56
C ALA A 226 4.43 0.59 7.87
N ALA A 227 4.00 0.00 6.75
CA ALA A 227 2.76 0.41 6.05
C ALA A 227 1.52 0.07 6.87
N VAL A 228 1.47 -1.13 7.45
CA VAL A 228 0.37 -1.58 8.33
C VAL A 228 0.28 -0.69 9.58
N MET A 229 1.41 -0.42 10.24
CA MET A 229 1.47 0.50 11.38
C MET A 229 0.93 1.89 11.03
N SER A 230 1.35 2.44 9.89
CA SER A 230 0.87 3.74 9.38
C SER A 230 -0.64 3.73 9.11
N ALA A 231 -1.16 2.65 8.53
CA ALA A 231 -2.58 2.53 8.21
C ALA A 231 -3.45 2.47 9.47
N LEU A 232 -3.02 1.70 10.47
CA LEU A 232 -3.71 1.59 11.76
C LEU A 232 -3.76 2.94 12.49
N CYS A 233 -2.68 3.74 12.44
CA CYS A 233 -2.67 5.09 13.01
C CYS A 233 -3.69 6.04 12.38
N ASN A 234 -4.05 5.83 11.12
CA ASN A 234 -4.96 6.67 10.36
C ASN A 234 -6.37 6.07 10.22
N SER A 235 -6.69 5.03 10.99
CA SER A 235 -8.00 4.40 10.94
C SER A 235 -9.08 5.34 11.46
N SER A 236 -10.23 5.35 10.78
CA SER A 236 -11.46 5.97 11.29
C SER A 236 -12.12 5.12 12.38
N ALA A 237 -11.73 3.85 12.51
CA ALA A 237 -12.18 2.96 13.58
C ALA A 237 -11.31 3.14 14.83
N LYS A 238 -11.94 3.06 16.00
CA LYS A 238 -11.25 3.03 17.30
C LYS A 238 -10.24 1.89 17.33
N LEU A 239 -9.00 2.16 17.75
CA LEU A 239 -7.97 1.14 17.88
C LEU A 239 -8.35 0.07 18.91
N THR A 240 -9.15 0.42 19.93
CA THR A 240 -9.69 -0.55 20.90
C THR A 240 -10.63 -1.57 20.28
N CYS A 241 -11.20 -1.30 19.09
CA CYS A 241 -12.03 -2.27 18.36
C CYS A 241 -11.18 -3.27 17.56
N ILE A 242 -9.93 -2.91 17.26
CA ILE A 242 -8.96 -3.75 16.51
C ILE A 242 -8.08 -4.54 17.48
N LEU A 243 -7.64 -3.91 18.57
CA LEU A 243 -6.71 -4.46 19.53
C LEU A 243 -7.49 -5.02 20.74
N PRO A 244 -7.34 -6.32 21.09
CA PRO A 244 -8.02 -6.91 22.23
C PRO A 244 -7.34 -6.52 23.57
N ILE A 245 -7.31 -5.22 23.90
CA ILE A 245 -6.56 -4.66 25.04
C ILE A 245 -7.18 -5.03 26.38
N ALA A 246 -8.51 -5.10 26.46
CA ALA A 246 -9.25 -5.33 27.70
C ALA A 246 -9.42 -6.83 28.08
N TYR A 247 -8.97 -7.75 27.23
CA TYR A 247 -9.25 -9.17 27.38
C TYR A 247 -8.00 -9.93 27.83
N ASP A 248 -7.95 -10.26 29.12
CA ASP A 248 -6.96 -11.15 29.70
C ASP A 248 -7.53 -12.58 29.73
N GLY A 249 -6.98 -13.49 28.92
CA GLY A 249 -7.32 -14.91 28.98
C GLY A 249 -7.35 -15.63 27.62
N GLU A 250 -6.52 -16.67 27.51
CA GLU A 250 -6.43 -17.57 26.34
C GLU A 250 -7.73 -18.34 26.03
N VAL A 251 -8.66 -18.46 26.99
CA VAL A 251 -9.86 -19.31 26.88
C VAL A 251 -11.07 -18.57 26.27
N LEU A 252 -11.06 -17.24 26.24
CA LEU A 252 -12.20 -16.44 25.74
C LEU A 252 -12.07 -16.04 24.27
N LEU A 253 -10.87 -16.03 23.68
CA LEU A 253 -10.63 -15.62 22.29
C LEU A 253 -11.40 -16.51 21.28
N HIS A 254 -11.44 -17.83 21.51
CA HIS A 254 -12.11 -18.75 20.59
C HIS A 254 -13.65 -18.65 20.65
N SER A 255 -14.22 -18.22 21.78
CA SER A 255 -15.65 -17.92 21.95
C SER A 255 -16.00 -16.50 21.47
N LEU A 256 -15.10 -15.53 21.69
CA LEU A 256 -15.28 -14.12 21.30
C LEU A 256 -15.09 -13.89 19.79
N VAL A 257 -14.29 -14.67 19.07
CA VAL A 257 -14.29 -14.62 17.59
C VAL A 257 -15.69 -14.92 17.01
N LYS A 258 -16.51 -15.69 17.74
CA LYS A 258 -17.94 -15.89 17.42
C LYS A 258 -18.86 -14.78 17.95
N GLN A 259 -18.49 -14.11 19.04
CA GLN A 259 -19.36 -13.15 19.74
C GLN A 259 -19.08 -11.67 19.37
N VAL A 260 -17.86 -11.34 18.96
CA VAL A 260 -17.45 -10.05 18.37
C VAL A 260 -18.08 -9.86 16.99
N ARG A 261 -18.39 -10.96 16.28
CA ARG A 261 -19.19 -10.96 15.05
C ARG A 261 -20.60 -10.37 15.21
N THR A 262 -21.10 -10.23 16.44
CA THR A 262 -22.48 -9.75 16.68
C THR A 262 -22.58 -8.30 17.16
N GLU A 263 -21.47 -7.67 17.61
CA GLU A 263 -21.55 -6.33 18.22
C GLU A 263 -20.59 -5.28 17.62
N ASN A 264 -19.50 -5.68 16.94
CA ASN A 264 -18.46 -4.77 16.42
C ASN A 264 -18.26 -4.83 14.90
N ASP A 265 -19.28 -5.26 14.15
CA ASP A 265 -19.20 -5.28 12.71
C ASP A 265 -18.91 -3.86 12.20
N SER A 266 -17.72 -3.69 11.61
CA SER A 266 -17.33 -2.42 11.03
C SER A 266 -18.38 -2.00 10.01
N ALA A 267 -18.59 -0.69 9.85
CA ALA A 267 -19.50 -0.17 8.82
C ALA A 267 -19.17 -0.70 7.40
N LEU A 268 -17.93 -1.18 7.17
CA LEU A 268 -17.51 -1.84 5.94
C LEU A 268 -17.98 -3.29 5.85
N ALA A 269 -18.04 -4.03 6.98
CA ALA A 269 -18.48 -5.43 7.01
C ALA A 269 -19.93 -5.59 6.53
N HIS A 270 -20.81 -4.70 6.99
CA HIS A 270 -22.21 -4.65 6.56
C HIS A 270 -22.40 -4.14 5.14
N ARG A 271 -21.47 -3.30 4.67
CA ARG A 271 -21.62 -2.56 3.41
C ARG A 271 -21.04 -3.28 2.21
N PHE A 272 -19.99 -4.08 2.43
CA PHE A 272 -19.28 -4.81 1.39
C PHE A 272 -19.09 -6.29 1.81
N PRO A 273 -20.18 -7.06 1.95
CA PRO A 273 -20.14 -8.43 2.43
C PRO A 273 -19.37 -9.39 1.49
N LEU A 274 -19.38 -9.17 0.17
CA LEU A 274 -18.64 -10.03 -0.76
C LEU A 274 -17.13 -9.79 -0.65
N LEU A 275 -16.70 -8.54 -0.46
CA LEU A 275 -15.31 -8.19 -0.20
C LEU A 275 -14.83 -8.82 1.10
N VAL A 276 -15.63 -8.73 2.17
CA VAL A 276 -15.31 -9.32 3.48
C VAL A 276 -15.16 -10.82 3.36
N ALA A 277 -16.14 -11.51 2.78
CA ALA A 277 -16.08 -12.97 2.60
C ALA A 277 -14.87 -13.41 1.75
N HIS A 278 -14.55 -12.66 0.69
CA HIS A 278 -13.39 -12.92 -0.14
C HIS A 278 -12.07 -12.72 0.62
N MET A 279 -11.92 -11.60 1.34
CA MET A 279 -10.71 -11.28 2.08
C MET A 279 -10.50 -12.20 3.28
N GLU A 280 -11.57 -12.61 3.96
CA GLU A 280 -11.49 -13.66 4.98
C GLU A 280 -10.92 -14.94 4.36
N LYS A 281 -11.54 -15.45 3.29
CA LYS A 281 -11.06 -16.66 2.61
C LYS A 281 -9.61 -16.53 2.15
N LEU A 282 -9.25 -15.42 1.52
CA LEU A 282 -7.91 -15.17 1.00
C LEU A 282 -6.87 -15.13 2.13
N SER A 283 -7.19 -14.49 3.25
CA SER A 283 -6.28 -14.41 4.40
C SER A 283 -6.10 -15.78 5.06
N HIS A 284 -7.12 -16.65 5.07
CA HIS A 284 -6.93 -18.04 5.54
C HIS A 284 -6.03 -18.87 4.64
N THR A 285 -5.93 -18.53 3.35
CA THR A 285 -5.05 -19.23 2.40
C THR A 285 -3.63 -18.66 2.34
N GLU A 286 -3.47 -17.34 2.51
CA GLU A 286 -2.17 -16.66 2.38
C GLU A 286 -1.46 -16.47 3.73
N GLU A 287 -2.21 -16.40 4.83
CA GLU A 287 -1.71 -16.11 6.17
C GLU A 287 -2.10 -17.30 7.06
N ASN A 288 -1.19 -17.77 7.92
CA ASN A 288 -1.46 -18.91 8.83
C ASN A 288 -2.36 -18.47 10.02
N LEU A 289 -3.55 -17.95 9.72
CA LEU A 289 -4.49 -17.37 10.69
C LEU A 289 -4.98 -18.36 11.77
N ILE A 290 -4.90 -19.66 11.48
CA ILE A 290 -5.51 -20.72 12.30
C ILE A 290 -4.65 -21.06 13.53
N GLY A 291 -3.41 -20.58 13.63
CA GLY A 291 -2.48 -20.89 14.73
C GLY A 291 -2.08 -19.73 15.64
N MET A 292 -2.52 -18.50 15.37
CA MET A 292 -2.00 -17.33 16.06
C MET A 292 -2.90 -16.86 17.20
N THR A 293 -2.68 -17.44 18.38
CA THR A 293 -3.21 -16.98 19.66
C THR A 293 -2.28 -15.97 20.32
N THR A 294 -1.77 -14.98 19.59
CA THR A 294 -0.96 -13.93 20.22
C THR A 294 -1.87 -12.99 20.99
N ASN A 295 -1.69 -12.92 22.30
CA ASN A 295 -2.41 -11.95 23.14
C ASN A 295 -1.85 -10.52 22.90
N PHE A 296 -2.59 -9.50 23.35
CA PHE A 296 -2.15 -8.11 23.18
C PHE A 296 -0.80 -7.81 23.83
N ARG A 297 -0.48 -8.48 24.96
CA ARG A 297 0.78 -8.31 25.67
C ARG A 297 1.97 -8.71 24.81
N GLU A 298 1.94 -9.87 24.16
CA GLU A 298 3.01 -10.33 23.28
C GLU A 298 3.22 -9.38 22.10
N VAL A 299 2.14 -8.92 21.48
CA VAL A 299 2.20 -7.96 20.38
C VAL A 299 2.81 -6.63 20.83
N LEU A 300 2.41 -6.14 22.00
CA LEU A 300 2.98 -4.93 22.60
C LEU A 300 4.48 -5.09 22.89
N GLU A 301 4.90 -6.24 23.43
CA GLU A 301 6.33 -6.53 23.67
C GLU A 301 7.13 -6.48 22.36
N LYS A 302 6.64 -7.10 21.28
CA LYS A 302 7.29 -7.05 19.96
C LYS A 302 7.35 -5.62 19.41
N MET A 303 6.29 -4.82 19.59
CA MET A 303 6.32 -3.40 19.21
C MET A 303 7.35 -2.60 20.02
N LEU A 304 7.47 -2.86 21.32
CA LEU A 304 8.47 -2.21 22.17
C LEU A 304 9.89 -2.60 21.78
N VAL A 305 10.12 -3.84 21.34
CA VAL A 305 11.41 -4.29 20.79
C VAL A 305 11.82 -3.44 19.58
N ILE A 306 10.89 -3.11 18.68
CA ILE A 306 11.14 -2.23 17.52
C ILE A 306 11.63 -0.85 17.95
N VAL A 307 11.06 -0.30 19.02
CA VAL A 307 11.41 1.04 19.53
C VAL A 307 12.71 1.03 20.35
N VAL A 308 12.92 0.01 21.18
CA VAL A 308 13.99 -0.02 22.17
C VAL A 308 15.31 -0.54 21.59
N LEU A 309 15.28 -1.53 20.68
CA LEU A 309 16.51 -2.09 20.12
C LEU A 309 17.39 -1.06 19.39
N PRO A 310 16.87 -0.17 18.53
CA PRO A 310 17.68 0.87 17.87
C PRO A 310 18.41 1.74 18.89
N VAL A 311 17.74 2.16 19.95
CA VAL A 311 18.34 2.97 21.03
C VAL A 311 19.48 2.20 21.72
N ARG A 312 19.25 0.93 22.07
CA ARG A 312 20.28 0.09 22.70
C ARG A 312 21.49 -0.10 21.79
N LYS A 313 21.27 -0.32 20.49
CA LYS A 313 22.34 -0.50 19.51
C LYS A 313 23.11 0.78 19.25
N SER A 314 22.42 1.92 19.14
CA SER A 314 23.04 3.24 19.00
C SER A 314 23.96 3.55 20.18
N LEU A 315 23.52 3.29 21.42
CA LEU A 315 24.35 3.43 22.63
C LEU A 315 25.59 2.52 22.63
N ARG A 316 25.51 1.34 22.01
CA ARG A 316 26.61 0.38 21.85
C ARG A 316 27.47 0.62 20.61
N LYS A 317 27.12 1.61 19.77
CA LYS A 317 27.73 1.86 18.44
C LYS A 317 27.65 0.64 17.51
N GLU A 318 26.58 -0.14 17.62
CA GLU A 318 26.26 -1.27 16.74
C GLU A 318 25.41 -0.80 15.55
N VAL A 319 25.44 -1.57 14.45
CA VAL A 319 24.66 -1.29 13.24
C VAL A 319 23.16 -1.37 13.53
N GLU A 320 22.43 -0.33 13.13
CA GLU A 320 20.97 -0.29 13.24
C GLU A 320 20.31 -1.36 12.39
N LEU A 321 19.33 -2.06 12.98
CA LEU A 321 18.56 -3.08 12.28
C LEU A 321 17.34 -2.45 11.63
N PHE A 322 16.49 -1.78 12.42
CA PHE A 322 15.22 -1.25 11.92
C PHE A 322 15.41 0.05 11.16
N SER A 323 14.60 0.22 10.11
CA SER A 323 14.53 1.51 9.42
C SER A 323 13.91 2.58 10.33
N PRO A 324 14.33 3.85 10.23
CA PRO A 324 13.75 4.93 11.03
C PRO A 324 12.25 5.11 10.75
N HIS A 325 11.81 4.77 9.53
CA HIS A 325 10.39 4.80 9.15
C HIS A 325 9.55 3.79 9.94
N LEU A 326 10.04 2.56 10.12
CA LEU A 326 9.35 1.55 10.93
C LEU A 326 9.25 2.02 12.39
N VAL A 327 10.36 2.48 12.97
CA VAL A 327 10.41 2.96 14.35
C VAL A 327 9.43 4.11 14.56
N SER A 328 9.43 5.10 13.67
CA SER A 328 8.51 6.25 13.74
C SER A 328 7.05 5.82 13.70
N ASN A 329 6.68 4.91 12.78
CA ASN A 329 5.30 4.44 12.67
C ASN A 329 4.87 3.59 13.87
N THR A 330 5.76 2.76 14.43
CA THR A 330 5.50 2.00 15.65
C THR A 330 5.30 2.93 16.85
N CYS A 331 6.15 3.95 17.01
CA CYS A 331 5.96 4.99 18.03
C CYS A 331 4.62 5.72 17.85
N GLY A 332 4.26 6.07 16.62
CA GLY A 332 2.97 6.68 16.29
C GLY A 332 1.79 5.80 16.71
N LEU A 333 1.84 4.49 16.42
CA LEU A 333 0.76 3.58 16.81
C LEU A 333 0.66 3.44 18.32
N LEU A 334 1.78 3.27 19.02
CA LEU A 334 1.79 3.23 20.49
C LEU A 334 1.23 4.52 21.10
N ALA A 335 1.59 5.68 20.55
CA ALA A 335 1.05 6.96 21.00
C ALA A 335 -0.46 7.07 20.78
N SER A 336 -0.97 6.62 19.63
CA SER A 336 -2.41 6.58 19.34
C SER A 336 -3.16 5.65 20.30
N ILE A 337 -2.60 4.46 20.59
CA ILE A 337 -3.18 3.52 21.57
C ILE A 337 -3.25 4.16 22.95
N VAL A 338 -2.15 4.76 23.42
CA VAL A 338 -2.11 5.41 24.74
C VAL A 338 -3.08 6.59 24.80
N SER A 339 -3.15 7.39 23.74
CA SER A 339 -4.08 8.53 23.64
C SER A 339 -5.53 8.08 23.74
N GLU A 340 -5.91 7.03 23.02
CA GLU A 340 -7.28 6.49 23.03
C GLU A 340 -7.64 5.90 24.39
N LEU A 341 -6.76 5.08 24.97
CA LEU A 341 -6.95 4.52 26.32
C LEU A 341 -7.07 5.61 27.39
N THR A 342 -6.26 6.66 27.28
CA THR A 342 -6.31 7.81 28.19
C THR A 342 -7.63 8.56 28.04
N ALA A 343 -8.10 8.78 26.80
CA ALA A 343 -9.38 9.43 26.55
C ALA A 343 -10.57 8.62 27.11
N SER A 344 -10.56 7.29 26.94
CA SER A 344 -11.57 6.40 27.52
C SER A 344 -11.51 6.39 29.06
N ALA A 345 -10.32 6.36 29.66
CA ALA A 345 -10.15 6.40 31.12
C ALA A 345 -10.61 7.74 31.75
N LEU A 346 -10.43 8.86 31.03
CA LEU A 346 -10.87 10.19 31.46
C LEU A 346 -12.35 10.46 31.18
N GLY A 347 -13.09 9.52 30.57
CA GLY A 347 -14.50 9.70 30.21
C GLY A 347 -14.72 10.74 29.11
N SER A 348 -13.68 11.08 28.34
CA SER A 348 -13.71 12.11 27.29
C SER A 348 -14.13 11.54 25.92
N GLU A 349 -14.89 10.44 25.90
CA GLU A 349 -15.55 9.99 24.68
C GLU A 349 -16.59 11.04 24.30
N ARG A 350 -16.20 11.98 23.44
CA ARG A 350 -17.15 12.90 22.81
C ARG A 350 -18.14 12.04 22.04
N PHE A 351 -19.34 11.90 22.59
CA PHE A 351 -20.53 11.48 21.87
C PHE A 351 -20.76 12.48 20.72
N THR A 352 -20.14 12.25 19.57
CA THR A 352 -20.58 12.86 18.32
C THR A 352 -21.61 11.90 17.72
N TYR A 353 -22.87 12.23 17.96
CA TYR A 353 -24.04 11.66 17.27
C TYR A 353 -23.98 11.87 15.76
#